data_AF-A0A533RN25-F1
#
_entry.id   AF-A0A533RN25-F1
#
_cell.length_a   1.000
_cell.length_b   1.000
_cell.length_c   1.000
_cell.angle_alpha   90.00
_cell.angle_beta   90.00
_cell.angle_gamma   90.00
#
_symmetry.space_group_name_H-M   'P 1'
#
loop_
_entity.id
_entity.type
_entity.pdbx_description
1 polymer ?
#
loop_
_entity_poly.entity_id
_entity_poly.type
_entity_poly.pdbx_seq_one_letter_code
_entity_poly.pdbx_strand_id
1 'polypeptide(L)'
;MPTEYGTSAEVRIRIGGPAGAGIKAAGQTLARSFVAAGLNTFDLTEYPSLIKGGHNTYHLRISPDQLYSHVTPTDVLVALDRATVDLHLAEFTEGGAIVYDPAAVDAGDLAATAGHCPVPVPLAEIVKTAGGAPVMRNVAALGAVLGHLDFPLAYLVDSLRAQFAHKAPEVAEQNAAIATAAYEHAQQAHCAFPVRLAPVDGAPERVLAEGVPTYADGLPQLAGGPIWRHAAAPRDVSDLMRRL
;
A
#
# COMPACT_ATOMS: atom_id res chain seq x y z
N MET A 1 -18.97 -18.65 2.05
CA MET A 1 -19.38 -18.09 3.35
C MET A 1 -18.71 -16.73 3.47
N PRO A 2 -19.45 -15.63 3.68
CA PRO A 2 -18.83 -14.34 3.90
C PRO A 2 -18.15 -14.36 5.28
N THR A 3 -16.86 -14.08 5.33
CA THR A 3 -16.09 -14.00 6.58
C THR A 3 -16.59 -12.82 7.41
N GLU A 4 -17.16 -13.10 8.58
CA GLU A 4 -17.62 -12.15 9.60
C GLU A 4 -16.47 -11.43 10.32
N TYR A 5 -15.60 -10.73 9.58
CA TYR A 5 -14.60 -9.83 10.17
C TYR A 5 -14.56 -8.53 9.38
N GLY A 6 -15.15 -7.48 9.95
CA GLY A 6 -15.07 -6.11 9.47
C GLY A 6 -16.41 -5.38 9.59
N THR A 7 -16.46 -4.38 10.46
CA THR A 7 -17.26 -3.18 10.23
C THR A 7 -17.03 -2.71 8.78
N SER A 8 -17.99 -2.04 8.16
CA SER A 8 -18.02 -1.69 6.72
C SER A 8 -16.91 -0.74 6.21
N ALA A 9 -15.75 -0.68 6.86
CA ALA A 9 -14.66 0.26 6.65
C ALA A 9 -13.25 -0.35 6.84
N GLU A 10 -13.05 -1.66 6.67
CA GLU A 10 -11.70 -2.25 6.54
C GLU A 10 -11.37 -2.48 5.06
N VAL A 11 -10.14 -2.15 4.64
CA VAL A 11 -9.61 -2.51 3.31
C VAL A 11 -8.25 -3.19 3.42
N ARG A 12 -8.02 -4.18 2.58
CA ARG A 12 -6.80 -4.99 2.51
C ARG A 12 -6.16 -4.83 1.15
N ILE A 13 -4.99 -4.21 1.10
CA ILE A 13 -4.31 -3.81 -0.13
C ILE A 13 -3.03 -4.62 -0.26
N ARG A 14 -2.89 -5.37 -1.35
CA ARG A 14 -1.66 -6.08 -1.68
C ARG A 14 -0.99 -5.44 -2.89
N ILE A 15 0.26 -5.05 -2.71
CA ILE A 15 1.12 -4.53 -3.78
C ILE A 15 2.09 -5.63 -4.16
N GLY A 16 2.07 -6.07 -5.41
CA GLY A 16 2.97 -7.09 -5.95
C GLY A 16 3.73 -6.58 -7.17
N GLY A 17 4.96 -7.07 -7.32
CA GLY A 17 5.75 -6.82 -8.52
C GLY A 17 7.16 -7.38 -8.45
N PRO A 18 7.98 -7.12 -9.48
CA PRO A 18 9.30 -7.72 -9.58
C PRO A 18 10.26 -7.13 -8.54
N ALA A 19 11.24 -7.92 -8.12
CA ALA A 19 12.30 -7.46 -7.24
C ALA A 19 12.99 -6.20 -7.81
N GLY A 20 13.19 -5.19 -6.95
CA GLY A 20 13.75 -3.90 -7.36
C GLY A 20 12.71 -2.85 -7.78
N ALA A 21 11.41 -3.20 -7.89
CA ALA A 21 10.33 -2.24 -8.18
C ALA A 21 9.95 -1.34 -6.99
N GLY A 22 10.66 -1.43 -5.85
CA GLY A 22 10.41 -0.57 -4.70
C GLY A 22 9.10 -0.87 -3.94
N ILE A 23 8.63 -2.13 -3.96
CA ILE A 23 7.35 -2.55 -3.37
C ILE A 23 7.24 -2.20 -1.87
N LYS A 24 8.22 -2.59 -1.04
CA LYS A 24 8.22 -2.26 0.41
C LYS A 24 8.15 -0.76 0.66
N ALA A 25 9.00 0.01 -0.02
CA ALA A 25 9.06 1.46 0.16
C ALA A 25 7.73 2.13 -0.23
N ALA A 26 7.10 1.68 -1.31
CA ALA A 26 5.78 2.17 -1.72
C ALA A 26 4.71 1.79 -0.68
N GLY A 27 4.67 0.53 -0.25
CA GLY A 27 3.74 0.04 0.76
C GLY A 27 3.82 0.81 2.09
N GLN A 28 5.04 1.04 2.59
CA GLN A 28 5.24 1.84 3.80
C GLN A 28 4.80 3.30 3.64
N THR A 29 4.94 3.84 2.44
CA THR A 29 4.50 5.22 2.12
C THR A 29 2.99 5.33 2.14
N LEU A 30 2.32 4.33 1.57
CA LEU A 30 0.87 4.19 1.62
C LEU A 30 0.37 4.01 3.06
N ALA A 31 1.02 3.15 3.85
CA ALA A 31 0.70 2.95 5.26
C ALA A 31 0.80 4.26 6.05
N ARG A 32 1.89 5.02 5.89
CA ARG A 32 2.05 6.34 6.54
C ARG A 32 0.94 7.32 6.16
N SER A 33 0.47 7.31 4.91
CA SER A 33 -0.63 8.16 4.47
C SER A 33 -1.93 7.84 5.20
N PHE A 34 -2.26 6.57 5.38
CA PHE A 34 -3.45 6.17 6.14
C PHE A 34 -3.31 6.45 7.65
N VAL A 35 -2.12 6.27 8.22
CA VAL A 35 -1.82 6.65 9.61
C VAL A 35 -2.00 8.16 9.82
N ALA A 36 -1.49 8.98 8.88
CA ALA A 36 -1.66 10.43 8.92
C ALA A 36 -3.13 10.86 8.78
N ALA A 37 -3.96 10.04 8.14
CA ALA A 37 -5.41 10.23 8.06
C ALA A 37 -6.19 9.69 9.27
N GLY A 38 -5.50 9.25 10.33
CA GLY A 38 -6.13 8.81 11.58
C GLY A 38 -6.54 7.34 11.62
N LEU A 39 -6.23 6.55 10.58
CA LEU A 39 -6.56 5.12 10.50
C LEU A 39 -5.48 4.25 11.17
N ASN A 40 -5.84 3.01 11.50
CA ASN A 40 -4.92 1.99 11.96
C ASN A 40 -4.44 1.17 10.77
N THR A 41 -3.14 0.87 10.76
CA THR A 41 -2.52 0.04 9.72
C THR A 41 -1.79 -1.14 10.32
N PHE A 42 -1.83 -2.27 9.63
CA PHE A 42 -1.00 -3.44 9.92
C PHE A 42 -0.47 -4.02 8.61
N ASP A 43 0.84 -4.12 8.45
CA ASP A 43 1.43 -4.66 7.22
C ASP A 43 2.30 -5.89 7.42
N LEU A 44 2.46 -6.61 6.31
CA LEU A 44 3.31 -7.77 6.13
C LEU A 44 4.04 -7.61 4.80
N THR A 45 5.37 -7.66 4.84
CA THR A 45 6.19 -7.72 3.62
C THR A 45 6.67 -9.15 3.40
N GLU A 46 6.44 -9.71 2.22
CA GLU A 46 6.91 -11.05 1.87
C GLU A 46 7.99 -10.96 0.80
N TYR A 47 9.11 -11.63 1.07
CA TYR A 47 10.26 -11.71 0.19
C TYR A 47 10.57 -13.17 -0.11
N PRO A 48 10.65 -13.58 -1.39
CA PRO A 48 11.11 -14.90 -1.73
C PRO A 48 12.59 -15.03 -1.35
N SER A 49 13.00 -16.23 -0.93
CA SER A 49 14.40 -16.54 -0.58
C SER A 49 15.29 -16.62 -1.82
N LEU A 50 15.44 -15.51 -2.56
CA LEU A 50 16.26 -15.38 -3.76
C LEU A 50 17.20 -14.17 -3.62
N ILE A 51 18.47 -14.37 -3.97
CA ILE A 51 19.53 -13.34 -3.82
C ILE A 51 19.40 -12.23 -4.89
N LYS A 52 18.85 -12.55 -6.07
CA LYS A 52 18.52 -11.60 -7.15
C LYS A 52 17.31 -12.13 -7.95
N GLY A 53 16.42 -11.21 -8.35
CA GLY A 53 15.15 -11.57 -9.00
C GLY A 53 14.07 -12.01 -8.00
N GLY A 54 12.91 -12.38 -8.52
CA GLY A 54 11.77 -12.81 -7.72
C GLY A 54 10.62 -11.80 -7.69
N HIS A 55 9.58 -12.18 -6.96
CA HIS A 55 8.33 -11.43 -6.80
C HIS A 55 8.21 -10.95 -5.35
N ASN A 56 8.11 -9.65 -5.14
CA ASN A 56 7.96 -9.09 -3.80
C ASN A 56 6.53 -8.63 -3.59
N THR A 57 6.01 -8.87 -2.40
CA THR A 57 4.70 -8.36 -2.00
C THR A 57 4.77 -7.50 -0.74
N TYR A 58 3.83 -6.58 -0.66
CA TYR A 58 3.52 -5.83 0.55
C TYR A 58 2.02 -5.87 0.77
N HIS A 59 1.58 -6.50 1.85
CA HIS A 59 0.18 -6.61 2.22
C HIS A 59 -0.12 -5.65 3.37
N LEU A 60 -1.08 -4.76 3.17
CA LEU A 60 -1.45 -3.70 4.10
C LEU A 60 -2.93 -3.82 4.46
N ARG A 61 -3.24 -3.98 5.74
CA ARG A 61 -4.59 -3.83 6.28
C ARG A 61 -4.78 -2.41 6.80
N ILE A 62 -5.93 -1.81 6.52
CA ILE A 62 -6.30 -0.48 6.99
C ILE A 62 -7.71 -0.54 7.57
N SER A 63 -7.89 0.00 8.78
CA SER A 63 -9.20 0.06 9.45
C SER A 63 -9.30 1.27 10.38
N PRO A 64 -10.48 1.87 10.57
CA PRO A 64 -10.71 2.83 11.67
C PRO A 64 -10.56 2.17 13.04
N ASP A 65 -10.76 0.86 13.13
CA ASP A 65 -10.65 0.06 14.35
C ASP A 65 -9.23 -0.51 14.52
N GLN A 66 -8.89 -0.93 15.74
CA GLN A 66 -7.56 -1.46 16.04
C GLN A 66 -7.31 -2.81 15.33
N LEU A 67 -6.11 -2.96 14.77
CA LEU A 67 -5.66 -4.16 14.08
C LEU A 67 -4.59 -4.88 14.90
N TYR A 68 -4.76 -6.20 15.10
CA TYR A 68 -3.84 -7.01 15.91
C TYR A 68 -3.02 -8.02 15.11
N SER A 69 -3.35 -8.24 13.84
CA SER A 69 -2.68 -9.24 12.98
C SER A 69 -2.80 -8.88 11.51
N HIS A 70 -2.02 -9.57 10.68
CA HIS A 70 -2.29 -9.64 9.24
C HIS A 70 -3.43 -10.63 8.98
N VAL A 71 -3.92 -10.63 7.74
CA VAL A 71 -4.85 -11.63 7.20
C VAL A 71 -4.40 -12.00 5.78
N THR A 72 -4.96 -13.07 5.24
CA THR A 72 -4.67 -13.52 3.86
C THR A 72 -5.50 -12.79 2.80
N PRO A 73 -6.83 -12.59 2.96
CA PRO A 73 -7.63 -12.07 1.85
C PRO A 73 -7.24 -10.65 1.44
N THR A 74 -7.38 -10.33 0.16
CA THR A 74 -7.04 -9.03 -0.44
C THR A 74 -8.26 -8.42 -1.13
N ASP A 75 -8.53 -7.14 -0.85
CA ASP A 75 -9.61 -6.38 -1.49
C ASP A 75 -9.13 -5.57 -2.69
N VAL A 76 -7.91 -5.03 -2.61
CA VAL A 76 -7.28 -4.27 -3.69
C VAL A 76 -5.95 -4.92 -4.04
N LEU A 77 -5.84 -5.46 -5.25
CA LEU A 77 -4.62 -6.04 -5.78
C LEU A 77 -3.94 -5.04 -6.73
N VAL A 78 -2.73 -4.61 -6.38
CA VAL A 78 -1.91 -3.74 -7.23
C VAL A 78 -0.88 -4.60 -7.96
N ALA A 79 -1.13 -4.84 -9.24
CA ALA A 79 -0.33 -5.70 -10.10
C ALA A 79 0.63 -4.88 -10.97
N LEU A 80 1.90 -4.78 -10.56
CA LEU A 80 2.95 -4.14 -11.37
C LEU A 80 3.57 -5.07 -12.42
N ASP A 81 3.29 -6.37 -12.32
CA ASP A 81 3.57 -7.38 -13.34
C ASP A 81 2.43 -8.42 -13.38
N ARG A 82 2.46 -9.27 -14.41
CA ARG A 82 1.52 -10.38 -14.55
C ARG A 82 1.63 -11.40 -13.42
N ALA A 83 2.85 -11.63 -12.92
CA ALA A 83 3.09 -12.60 -11.85
C ALA A 83 2.31 -12.26 -10.57
N THR A 84 2.07 -10.98 -10.28
CA THR A 84 1.19 -10.56 -9.16
C THR A 84 -0.19 -11.19 -9.28
N VAL A 85 -0.79 -11.16 -10.47
CA VAL A 85 -2.13 -11.70 -10.71
C VAL A 85 -2.10 -13.22 -10.55
N ASP A 86 -1.17 -13.89 -11.24
CA ASP A 86 -1.08 -15.35 -11.23
C ASP A 86 -0.84 -15.93 -9.83
N LEU A 87 -0.04 -15.25 -9.00
CA LEU A 87 0.34 -15.74 -7.66
C LEU A 87 -0.71 -15.44 -6.58
N HIS A 88 -1.43 -14.33 -6.68
CA HIS A 88 -2.28 -13.83 -5.58
C HIS A 88 -3.77 -13.87 -5.86
N LEU A 89 -4.21 -14.27 -7.07
CA LEU A 89 -5.63 -14.34 -7.41
C LEU A 89 -6.42 -15.26 -6.48
N ALA A 90 -5.82 -16.35 -5.98
CA ALA A 90 -6.48 -17.28 -5.06
C ALA A 90 -6.83 -16.66 -3.68
N GLU A 91 -6.15 -15.57 -3.31
CA GLU A 91 -6.36 -14.85 -2.06
C GLU A 91 -7.24 -13.60 -2.25
N PHE A 92 -7.75 -13.39 -3.45
CA PHE A 92 -8.47 -12.18 -3.82
C PHE A 92 -9.96 -12.29 -3.46
N THR A 93 -10.48 -11.26 -2.80
CA THR A 93 -11.87 -11.20 -2.37
C THR A 93 -12.78 -10.98 -3.58
N GLU A 94 -13.92 -11.68 -3.61
CA GLU A 94 -14.96 -11.47 -4.61
C GLU A 94 -15.41 -10.00 -4.65
N GLY A 95 -15.47 -9.42 -5.85
CA GLY A 95 -15.79 -8.00 -6.02
C GLY A 95 -14.65 -7.03 -5.65
N GLY A 96 -13.46 -7.53 -5.33
CA GLY A 96 -12.25 -6.74 -5.12
C GLY A 96 -11.80 -5.98 -6.37
N ALA A 97 -10.91 -5.01 -6.21
CA ALA A 97 -10.37 -4.18 -7.28
C ALA A 97 -8.94 -4.55 -7.68
N ILE A 98 -8.65 -4.60 -8.98
CA ILE A 98 -7.32 -4.91 -9.53
C ILE A 98 -6.80 -3.67 -10.24
N VAL A 99 -5.79 -3.02 -9.65
CA VAL A 99 -5.05 -1.92 -10.26
C VAL A 99 -3.89 -2.49 -11.07
N TYR A 100 -3.84 -2.22 -12.37
CA TYR A 100 -2.82 -2.75 -13.26
C TYR A 100 -2.48 -1.77 -14.39
N ASP A 101 -1.30 -1.95 -14.96
CA ASP A 101 -0.90 -1.28 -16.19
C ASP A 101 -1.32 -2.11 -17.41
N PRO A 102 -2.20 -1.61 -18.30
CA PRO A 102 -2.61 -2.33 -19.51
C PRO A 102 -1.46 -2.69 -20.46
N ALA A 103 -0.31 -2.00 -20.35
CA ALA A 103 0.89 -2.34 -21.11
C ALA A 103 1.68 -3.50 -20.49
N ALA A 104 1.42 -3.86 -19.23
CA ALA A 104 2.12 -4.91 -18.49
C ALA A 104 1.26 -6.16 -18.22
N VAL A 105 -0.08 -5.99 -18.18
CA VAL A 105 -1.05 -7.06 -17.95
C VAL A 105 -2.19 -6.91 -18.95
N ASP A 106 -2.40 -7.93 -19.78
CA ASP A 106 -3.47 -7.92 -20.77
C ASP A 106 -4.83 -8.12 -20.08
N ALA A 107 -5.84 -7.38 -20.54
CA ALA A 107 -7.21 -7.54 -20.03
C ALA A 107 -7.75 -8.98 -20.22
N GLY A 108 -7.27 -9.70 -21.24
CA GLY A 108 -7.59 -11.12 -21.45
C GLY A 108 -7.04 -12.05 -20.37
N ASP A 109 -5.91 -11.71 -19.76
CA ASP A 109 -5.34 -12.47 -18.65
C ASP A 109 -6.17 -12.29 -17.36
N LEU A 110 -6.99 -11.23 -17.30
CA LEU A 110 -7.95 -10.99 -16.23
C LEU A 110 -9.28 -11.75 -16.43
N ALA A 111 -9.41 -12.60 -17.45
CA ALA A 111 -10.63 -13.40 -17.64
C ALA A 111 -10.93 -14.31 -16.43
N ALA A 112 -9.90 -14.80 -15.73
CA ALA A 112 -10.04 -15.57 -14.50
C ALA A 112 -10.53 -14.72 -13.31
N THR A 113 -10.58 -13.40 -13.45
CA THR A 113 -11.05 -12.45 -12.45
C THR A 113 -12.46 -11.92 -12.75
N ALA A 114 -13.22 -12.59 -13.61
CA ALA A 114 -14.61 -12.26 -13.88
C ALA A 114 -15.41 -12.03 -12.58
N GLY A 115 -15.98 -10.83 -12.41
CA GLY A 115 -16.68 -10.40 -11.19
C GLY A 115 -15.89 -9.45 -10.28
N HIS A 116 -14.59 -9.26 -10.54
CA HIS A 116 -13.78 -8.24 -9.88
C HIS A 116 -13.85 -6.90 -10.62
N CYS A 117 -13.47 -5.83 -9.95
CA CYS A 117 -13.35 -4.49 -10.53
C CYS A 117 -11.97 -4.31 -11.20
N PRO A 118 -11.87 -4.23 -12.53
CA PRO A 118 -10.63 -3.83 -13.18
C PRO A 118 -10.44 -2.31 -13.08
N VAL A 119 -9.23 -1.89 -12.68
CA VAL A 119 -8.80 -0.48 -12.62
C VAL A 119 -7.55 -0.34 -13.50
N PRO A 120 -7.72 -0.25 -14.83
CA PRO A 120 -6.61 -0.04 -15.75
C PRO A 120 -6.05 1.37 -15.60
N VAL A 121 -4.75 1.50 -15.35
CA VAL A 121 -4.06 2.79 -15.26
C VAL A 121 -2.75 2.71 -16.02
N PRO A 122 -2.44 3.59 -16.98
CA PRO A 122 -1.21 3.53 -17.78
C PRO A 122 0.01 4.02 -16.97
N LEU A 123 0.39 3.28 -15.94
CA LEU A 123 1.40 3.65 -14.94
C LEU A 123 2.75 4.01 -15.60
N ALA A 124 3.21 3.22 -16.56
CA ALA A 124 4.46 3.45 -17.27
C ALA A 124 4.43 4.75 -18.09
N GLU A 125 3.35 5.03 -18.80
CA GLU A 125 3.23 6.24 -19.62
C GLU A 125 3.04 7.50 -18.75
N ILE A 126 2.33 7.40 -17.62
CA ILE A 126 2.24 8.50 -16.63
C ILE A 126 3.64 8.87 -16.12
N VAL A 127 4.41 7.87 -15.69
CA VAL A 127 5.79 8.08 -15.19
C VAL A 127 6.67 8.70 -16.28
N LYS A 128 6.61 8.17 -17.50
CA LYS A 128 7.40 8.65 -18.64
C LYS A 128 7.05 10.09 -19.01
N THR A 129 5.76 10.44 -19.03
CA THR A 129 5.28 11.80 -19.35
C THR A 129 5.77 12.81 -18.30
N ALA A 130 5.84 12.40 -17.04
CA ALA A 130 6.40 13.20 -15.95
C ALA A 130 7.95 13.21 -15.91
N GLY A 131 8.62 12.58 -16.87
CA GLY A 131 10.09 12.46 -16.90
C GLY A 131 10.67 11.60 -15.78
N GLY A 132 9.85 10.74 -15.16
CA GLY A 132 10.20 9.93 -14.01
C GLY A 132 11.02 8.68 -14.37
N ALA A 133 11.71 8.14 -13.38
CA ALA A 133 12.43 6.87 -13.52
C ALA A 133 11.44 5.68 -13.52
N PRO A 134 11.69 4.58 -14.24
CA PRO A 134 10.79 3.43 -14.33
C PRO A 134 10.37 2.80 -12.98
N VAL A 135 11.18 2.99 -11.92
CA VAL A 135 10.86 2.55 -10.56
C VAL A 135 9.66 3.30 -9.97
N MET A 136 9.41 4.54 -10.38
CA MET A 136 8.30 5.40 -9.89
C MET A 136 6.92 4.91 -10.33
N ARG A 137 6.83 3.83 -11.12
CA ARG A 137 5.55 3.14 -11.38
C ARG A 137 4.88 2.68 -10.08
N ASN A 138 5.66 2.40 -9.04
CA ASN A 138 5.13 2.11 -7.72
C ASN A 138 4.35 3.29 -7.12
N VAL A 139 4.84 4.53 -7.28
CA VAL A 139 4.18 5.76 -6.80
C VAL A 139 2.95 6.09 -7.62
N ALA A 140 3.01 5.92 -8.95
CA ALA A 140 1.82 5.99 -9.79
C ALA A 140 0.74 5.02 -9.29
N ALA A 141 1.13 3.80 -8.95
CA ALA A 141 0.19 2.80 -8.43
C ALA A 141 -0.43 3.20 -7.07
N LEU A 142 0.33 3.86 -6.18
CA LEU A 142 -0.22 4.40 -4.92
C LEU A 142 -1.28 5.47 -5.20
N GLY A 143 -1.02 6.38 -6.13
CA GLY A 143 -1.99 7.39 -6.56
C GLY A 143 -3.25 6.76 -7.12
N ALA A 144 -3.10 5.76 -7.99
CA ALA A 144 -4.21 5.00 -8.56
C ALA A 144 -5.08 4.31 -7.50
N VAL A 145 -4.46 3.71 -6.48
CA VAL A 145 -5.17 3.10 -5.35
C VAL A 145 -6.04 4.14 -4.63
N LEU A 146 -5.48 5.29 -4.28
CA LEU A 146 -6.26 6.33 -3.57
C LEU A 146 -7.36 6.91 -4.46
N GLY A 147 -7.10 7.09 -5.76
CA GLY A 147 -8.10 7.58 -6.72
C GLY A 147 -9.27 6.61 -6.86
N HIS A 148 -8.98 5.31 -6.90
CA HIS A 148 -10.00 4.27 -6.93
C HIS A 148 -10.82 4.22 -5.63
N LEU A 149 -10.17 4.40 -4.48
CA LEU A 149 -10.84 4.41 -3.17
C LEU A 149 -11.57 5.73 -2.86
N ASP A 150 -11.45 6.74 -3.73
CA ASP A 150 -11.90 8.12 -3.50
C ASP A 150 -11.38 8.70 -2.16
N PHE A 151 -10.12 8.39 -1.84
CA PHE A 151 -9.48 8.79 -0.58
C PHE A 151 -8.60 10.03 -0.78
N PRO A 152 -8.56 11.00 0.15
CA PRO A 152 -7.83 12.26 -0.09
C PRO A 152 -6.35 12.08 -0.43
N LEU A 153 -5.95 12.54 -1.62
CA LEU A 153 -4.58 12.43 -2.13
C LEU A 153 -3.54 13.18 -1.29
N ALA A 154 -3.95 14.22 -0.57
CA ALA A 154 -3.05 15.08 0.21
C ALA A 154 -2.15 14.29 1.17
N TYR A 155 -2.70 13.26 1.85
CA TYR A 155 -1.94 12.41 2.76
C TYR A 155 -0.81 11.62 2.07
N LEU A 156 -0.98 11.28 0.79
CA LEU A 156 0.06 10.63 -0.01
C LEU A 156 1.12 11.63 -0.45
N VAL A 157 0.72 12.79 -0.93
CA VAL A 157 1.65 13.85 -1.34
C VAL A 157 2.54 14.28 -0.17
N ASP A 158 1.97 14.47 1.02
CA ASP A 158 2.73 14.84 2.21
C ASP A 158 3.67 13.71 2.66
N SER A 159 3.22 12.45 2.60
CA SER A 159 4.05 11.27 2.90
C SER A 159 5.23 11.13 1.93
N LEU A 160 5.02 11.40 0.64
CA LEU A 160 6.07 11.39 -0.39
C LEU A 160 7.08 12.52 -0.18
N ARG A 161 6.60 13.74 0.11
CA ARG A 161 7.47 14.88 0.43
C ARG A 161 8.33 14.63 1.66
N ALA A 162 7.74 14.08 2.73
CA ALA A 162 8.46 13.71 3.94
C ALA A 162 9.51 12.61 3.66
N GLN A 163 9.16 11.58 2.89
CA GLN A 163 10.07 10.49 2.55
C GLN A 163 11.28 10.97 1.75
N PHE A 164 11.10 11.90 0.81
CA PHE A 164 12.16 12.39 -0.07
C PHE A 164 12.76 13.72 0.37
N ALA A 165 12.45 14.22 1.56
CA ALA A 165 12.97 15.48 2.09
C ALA A 165 14.51 15.56 2.17
N HIS A 166 15.18 14.42 2.25
CA HIS A 166 16.65 14.32 2.27
C HIS A 166 17.27 14.25 0.86
N LYS A 167 16.46 14.29 -0.20
CA LYS A 167 16.88 14.31 -1.60
C LYS A 167 16.66 15.70 -2.21
N ALA A 168 17.00 15.84 -3.49
CA ALA A 168 16.70 17.04 -4.25
C ALA A 168 15.17 17.28 -4.26
N PRO A 169 14.68 18.50 -3.95
CA PRO A 169 13.24 18.82 -3.86
C PRO A 169 12.44 18.41 -5.10
N GLU A 170 13.07 18.46 -6.27
CA GLU A 170 12.48 18.10 -7.55
C GLU A 170 12.02 16.64 -7.57
N VAL A 171 12.72 15.73 -6.86
CA VAL A 171 12.34 14.31 -6.78
C VAL A 171 11.02 14.15 -6.03
N ALA A 172 10.81 14.91 -4.95
CA ALA A 172 9.58 14.85 -4.17
C ALA A 172 8.39 15.36 -5.00
N GLU A 173 8.54 16.52 -5.64
CA GLU A 173 7.48 17.11 -6.47
C GLU A 173 7.18 16.27 -7.72
N GLN A 174 8.20 15.64 -8.32
CA GLN A 174 8.00 14.72 -9.43
C GLN A 174 7.19 13.48 -9.02
N ASN A 175 7.49 12.88 -7.86
CA ASN A 175 6.69 11.78 -7.33
C ASN A 175 5.26 12.21 -7.00
N ALA A 176 5.07 13.43 -6.45
CA ALA A 176 3.75 13.98 -6.20
C ALA A 176 2.95 14.15 -7.49
N ALA A 177 3.55 14.73 -8.55
CA ALA A 177 2.90 14.88 -9.85
C ALA A 177 2.50 13.54 -10.49
N ILE A 178 3.37 12.53 -10.39
CA ILE A 178 3.09 11.16 -10.86
C ILE A 178 1.91 10.55 -10.09
N ALA A 179 1.90 10.69 -8.76
CA ALA A 179 0.80 10.20 -7.92
C ALA A 179 -0.52 10.90 -8.27
N THR A 180 -0.51 12.22 -8.46
CA THR A 180 -1.70 13.00 -8.84
C THR A 180 -2.27 12.56 -10.18
N ALA A 181 -1.44 12.43 -11.21
CA ALA A 181 -1.91 12.02 -12.53
C ALA A 181 -2.54 10.61 -12.50
N ALA A 182 -1.97 9.68 -11.75
CA ALA A 182 -2.52 8.34 -11.60
C ALA A 182 -3.81 8.31 -10.75
N TYR A 183 -3.88 9.16 -9.73
CA TYR A 183 -5.09 9.37 -8.92
C TYR A 183 -6.26 9.83 -9.78
N GLU A 184 -6.07 10.90 -10.55
CA GLU A 184 -7.10 11.48 -11.43
C GLU A 184 -7.54 10.48 -12.51
N HIS A 185 -6.60 9.69 -13.04
CA HIS A 185 -6.93 8.65 -14.01
C HIS A 185 -7.77 7.54 -13.39
N ALA A 186 -7.41 7.06 -12.20
CA ALA A 186 -8.12 5.98 -11.53
C ALA A 186 -9.54 6.35 -11.09
N GLN A 187 -9.81 7.64 -10.82
CA GLN A 187 -11.17 8.12 -10.54
C GLN A 187 -12.14 7.94 -11.72
N GLN A 188 -11.63 7.79 -12.94
CA GLN A 188 -12.44 7.56 -14.14
C GLN A 188 -12.88 6.08 -14.26
N ALA A 189 -12.29 5.17 -13.49
CA ALA A 189 -12.69 3.78 -13.48
C ALA A 189 -14.00 3.61 -12.69
N HIS A 190 -15.07 3.26 -13.40
CA HIS A 190 -16.38 3.04 -12.80
C HIS A 190 -16.65 1.54 -12.63
N CYS A 191 -16.58 1.06 -11.39
CA CYS A 191 -16.94 -0.29 -11.03
C CYS A 191 -17.62 -0.32 -9.65
N ALA A 192 -18.35 -1.39 -9.37
CA ALA A 192 -18.90 -1.63 -8.05
C ALA A 192 -17.80 -2.17 -7.12
N PHE A 193 -17.16 -1.29 -6.35
CA PHE A 193 -16.27 -1.67 -5.25
C PHE A 193 -16.95 -1.34 -3.92
N PRO A 194 -17.20 -2.33 -3.05
CA PRO A 194 -18.12 -2.19 -1.91
C PRO A 194 -17.51 -1.49 -0.70
N VAL A 195 -16.18 -1.32 -0.65
CA VAL A 195 -15.49 -0.73 0.50
C VAL A 195 -15.31 0.77 0.29
N ARG A 196 -15.52 1.53 1.37
CA ARG A 196 -15.22 2.97 1.45
C ARG A 196 -14.46 3.25 2.72
N LEU A 197 -13.36 3.99 2.58
CA LEU A 197 -12.59 4.52 3.69
C LEU A 197 -12.80 6.03 3.78
N ALA A 198 -12.72 6.58 4.99
CA ALA A 198 -12.68 8.01 5.23
C ALA A 198 -11.61 8.32 6.27
N PRO A 199 -10.99 9.53 6.21
CA PRO A 199 -10.17 10.03 7.31
C PRO A 199 -10.95 10.08 8.63
N VAL A 200 -10.24 9.96 9.75
CA VAL A 200 -10.81 10.03 11.10
C VAL A 200 -10.38 11.34 11.75
N ASP A 201 -11.31 12.30 11.82
CA ASP A 201 -11.08 13.60 12.45
C ASP A 201 -10.79 13.46 13.95
N GLY A 202 -9.80 14.21 14.43
CA GLY A 202 -9.43 14.21 15.85
C GLY A 202 -8.75 12.93 16.34
N ALA A 203 -8.35 12.03 15.45
CA ALA A 203 -7.56 10.86 15.82
C ALA A 203 -6.24 11.28 16.50
N PRO A 204 -5.78 10.53 17.53
CA PRO A 204 -4.50 10.80 18.15
C PRO A 204 -3.36 10.58 17.15
N GLU A 205 -2.27 11.33 17.30
CA GLU A 205 -1.08 11.12 16.49
C GLU A 205 -0.48 9.73 16.76
N ARG A 206 -0.20 9.00 15.68
CA ARG A 206 0.41 7.68 15.72
C ARG A 206 1.66 7.64 14.85
N VAL A 207 2.57 6.73 15.18
CA VAL A 207 3.79 6.46 14.41
C VAL A 207 3.75 5.02 13.92
N LEU A 208 4.20 4.80 12.69
CA LEU A 208 4.43 3.46 12.16
C LEU A 208 5.74 2.91 12.76
N ALA A 209 5.66 1.88 13.61
CA ALA A 209 6.83 1.28 14.25
C ALA A 209 7.15 -0.09 13.65
N GLU A 210 8.41 -0.36 13.27
CA GLU A 210 8.86 -1.70 12.85
C GLU A 210 9.33 -2.51 14.08
N GLY A 211 8.87 -3.75 14.28
CA GLY A 211 9.57 -4.72 15.14
C GLY A 211 10.61 -5.46 14.30
N VAL A 212 11.94 -5.36 14.45
CA VAL A 212 12.84 -5.18 15.63
C VAL A 212 14.20 -4.71 15.05
N PRO A 213 14.99 -3.86 15.75
CA PRO A 213 15.82 -4.32 16.88
C PRO A 213 15.45 -3.69 18.22
N THR A 214 14.36 -4.17 18.84
CA THR A 214 14.21 -4.21 20.31
C THR A 214 15.14 -5.24 21.00
N TYR A 215 16.14 -5.78 20.30
CA TYR A 215 17.16 -6.66 20.89
C TYR A 215 18.38 -5.91 21.45
N ALA A 216 18.51 -4.59 21.22
CA ALA A 216 19.68 -3.82 21.65
C ALA A 216 19.51 -3.11 23.01
N ASP A 217 18.29 -2.78 23.45
CA ASP A 217 18.09 -1.77 24.52
C ASP A 217 17.33 -2.25 25.78
N GLY A 218 17.32 -3.55 26.09
CA GLY A 218 16.96 -4.02 27.44
C GLY A 218 15.50 -3.84 27.89
N LEU A 219 14.54 -3.73 26.97
CA LEU A 219 13.10 -3.70 27.30
C LEU A 219 12.52 -5.10 27.58
N PRO A 220 11.61 -5.27 28.57
CA PRO A 220 11.04 -6.57 28.90
C PRO A 220 10.03 -7.06 27.85
N GLN A 221 10.05 -8.38 27.63
CA GLN A 221 9.27 -9.14 26.67
C GLN A 221 7.75 -8.94 26.78
N LEU A 222 7.11 -8.54 25.67
CA LEU A 222 5.74 -8.94 25.37
C LEU A 222 5.69 -9.50 23.94
N ALA A 223 5.40 -10.80 23.85
CA ALA A 223 5.09 -11.62 22.68
C ALA A 223 6.25 -11.98 21.72
N GLY A 224 6.62 -13.26 21.74
CA GLY A 224 7.61 -13.86 20.84
C GLY A 224 7.07 -14.20 19.44
N GLY A 225 8.01 -14.21 18.48
CA GLY A 225 7.85 -14.71 17.11
C GLY A 225 8.66 -13.86 16.12
N PRO A 226 9.57 -14.43 15.31
CA PRO A 226 10.25 -13.67 14.28
C PRO A 226 9.27 -13.42 13.13
N ILE A 227 9.24 -12.18 12.62
CA ILE A 227 8.84 -11.68 11.29
C ILE A 227 8.56 -10.19 11.49
N TRP A 228 9.18 -9.36 10.63
CA TRP A 228 9.04 -7.91 10.57
C TRP A 228 7.57 -7.48 10.58
N ARG A 229 7.18 -6.66 11.56
CA ARG A 229 5.81 -6.18 11.75
C ARG A 229 5.83 -4.67 11.83
N HIS A 230 4.89 -4.00 11.16
CA HIS A 230 4.57 -2.63 11.52
C HIS A 230 3.13 -2.48 11.96
N ALA A 231 2.99 -1.80 13.09
CA ALA A 231 1.71 -1.41 13.64
C ALA A 231 1.77 0.08 13.98
N ALA A 232 0.64 0.76 13.84
CA ALA A 232 0.50 2.12 14.33
C ALA A 232 0.53 2.11 15.87
N ALA A 233 1.48 2.83 16.46
CA ALA A 233 1.63 2.98 17.91
C ALA A 233 1.41 4.45 18.34
N PRO A 234 0.93 4.71 19.56
CA PRO A 234 0.87 6.06 20.14
C PRO A 234 2.24 6.78 20.11
N ARG A 235 2.22 8.11 19.89
CA ARG A 235 3.45 8.92 19.74
C ARG A 235 4.31 9.00 21.01
N ASP A 236 3.71 8.93 22.19
CA ASP A 236 4.40 8.95 23.50
C ASP A 236 5.33 7.73 23.70
N VAL A 237 4.96 6.56 23.16
CA VAL A 237 5.82 5.36 23.13
C VAL A 237 7.03 5.56 22.20
N SER A 238 6.91 6.42 21.19
CA SER A 238 7.99 6.68 20.20
C SER A 238 8.99 7.74 20.67
N ASP A 239 8.61 8.69 21.51
CA ASP A 239 9.55 9.67 22.07
C ASP A 239 10.52 9.04 23.09
N LEU A 240 10.13 7.92 23.71
CA LEU A 240 11.05 7.06 24.47
C LEU A 240 12.09 6.39 23.56
N MET A 241 11.73 6.08 22.31
CA MET A 241 12.59 5.44 21.32
C MET A 241 13.58 6.40 20.63
N ARG A 242 13.38 7.73 20.71
CA ARG A 242 14.32 8.73 20.15
C ARG A 242 15.35 9.26 21.14
N ARG A 243 15.17 8.99 22.44
CA ARG A 243 16.02 9.50 23.54
C ARG A 243 16.98 8.45 24.11
N LEU A 244 17.06 7.30 23.46
CA LEU A 244 18.04 6.22 23.68
C LEU A 244 18.83 6.04 22.38
#